data_AF-A0A841VGG9-F1
#
_entry.id   AF-A0A841VGG9-F1
#
_cell.length_a   1.000
_cell.length_b   1.000
_cell.length_c   1.000
_cell.angle_alpha   90.00
_cell.angle_beta   90.00
_cell.angle_gamma   90.00
#
_symmetry.space_group_name_H-M   'P 1'
#
loop_
_entity.id
_entity.type
_entity.pdbx_description
1 polymer ?
#
loop_
_entity_poly.entity_id
_entity_poly.type
_entity_poly.pdbx_seq_one_letter_code
_entity_poly.pdbx_strand_id
1 'polypeptide(L)'
;EAKTIHRLLEFDPRSRGFKRDSENPLPHTAIIADEASMLDLFLAYSLVKAVLAGALLLLVGDIDQLPSVGPGQILADLISSGRVPVVRLTQVFRQAQQSAIITAAHQINRGQYPTIEPISDNPMSDCLWHGGGHQPEHGVQAICELITDLIRRLGFNPATDVQVLCPMSR
;
A
#
# COMPACT_ATOMS: atom_id res chain seq x y z
N GLU A 1 -4.13 19.47 -0.78
CA GLU A 1 -4.96 18.56 -1.60
C GLU A 1 -4.08 17.36 -1.99
N ALA A 2 -4.56 16.13 -1.84
CA ALA A 2 -3.80 14.93 -2.22
C ALA A 2 -4.14 14.50 -3.65
N LYS A 3 -3.13 14.06 -4.42
CA LYS A 3 -3.25 13.63 -5.82
C LYS A 3 -2.34 12.44 -6.07
N THR A 4 -2.68 11.61 -7.04
CA THR A 4 -1.72 10.61 -7.55
C THR A 4 -0.52 11.33 -8.17
N ILE A 5 0.66 10.71 -8.13
CA ILE A 5 1.88 11.31 -8.67
C ILE A 5 1.74 11.58 -10.18
N HIS A 6 1.08 10.69 -10.92
CA HIS A 6 0.78 10.90 -12.34
C HIS A 6 -0.04 12.16 -12.60
N ARG A 7 -1.04 12.43 -11.76
CA ARG A 7 -1.88 13.63 -11.89
C ARG A 7 -1.14 14.88 -11.42
N LEU A 8 -0.32 14.77 -10.38
CA LEU A 8 0.54 15.84 -9.90
C LEU A 8 1.54 16.29 -10.96
N LEU A 9 2.14 15.33 -11.66
CA LEU A 9 3.12 15.57 -12.73
C LEU A 9 2.48 15.87 -14.10
N GLU A 10 1.14 15.93 -14.16
CA GLU A 10 0.36 16.19 -15.37
C GLU A 10 0.73 15.23 -16.52
N PHE A 11 0.62 13.92 -16.26
CA PHE A 11 0.90 12.87 -17.25
C PHE A 11 0.09 13.05 -18.55
N ASP A 12 0.78 12.99 -19.68
CA ASP A 12 0.18 12.98 -21.01
C ASP A 12 0.23 11.56 -21.62
N PRO A 13 -0.92 10.88 -21.79
CA PRO A 13 -0.98 9.55 -22.37
C PRO A 13 -0.47 9.46 -23.81
N ARG A 14 -0.51 10.58 -24.57
CA ARG A 14 -0.12 10.59 -25.99
C ARG A 14 1.40 10.57 -26.16
N SER A 15 2.09 11.41 -25.40
CA SER A 15 3.56 11.46 -25.39
C SER A 15 4.19 10.45 -24.43
N ARG A 16 3.39 9.81 -23.56
CA ARG A 16 3.86 9.02 -22.40
C ARG A 16 4.85 9.80 -21.53
N GLY A 17 4.68 11.12 -21.47
CA GLY A 17 5.55 12.04 -20.75
C GLY A 17 4.83 12.77 -19.63
N PHE A 18 5.60 13.49 -18.83
CA PHE A 18 5.10 14.41 -17.80
C PHE A 18 5.34 15.85 -18.23
N LYS A 19 4.41 16.75 -17.93
CA LYS A 19 4.56 18.19 -18.23
C LYS A 19 5.34 18.95 -17.15
N ARG A 20 5.45 18.37 -15.95
CA ARG A 20 6.23 18.90 -14.84
C ARG A 20 7.63 18.33 -14.87
N ASP A 21 8.63 19.20 -14.85
CA ASP A 21 10.04 18.86 -14.89
C ASP A 21 10.92 20.00 -14.34
N SER A 22 12.20 20.00 -14.67
CA SER A 22 13.16 21.01 -14.18
C SER A 22 12.90 22.41 -14.73
N GLU A 23 12.34 22.53 -15.94
CA GLU A 23 12.02 23.81 -16.59
C GLU A 23 10.63 24.31 -16.18
N ASN A 24 9.73 23.39 -15.85
CA ASN A 24 8.40 23.67 -15.33
C ASN A 24 8.15 22.89 -14.03
N PRO A 25 8.78 23.32 -12.91
CA PRO A 25 8.70 22.59 -11.65
C PRO A 25 7.30 22.63 -11.03
N LEU A 26 7.08 21.75 -10.06
CA LEU A 26 5.92 21.80 -9.20
C LEU A 26 5.94 23.09 -8.38
N PRO A 27 4.85 23.86 -8.32
CA PRO A 27 4.79 25.15 -7.62
C PRO A 27 4.59 24.95 -6.11
N HIS A 28 5.41 24.09 -5.50
CA HIS A 28 5.32 23.68 -4.10
C HIS A 28 6.69 23.75 -3.44
N THR A 29 6.74 24.29 -2.22
CA THR A 29 7.96 24.36 -1.41
C THR A 29 8.16 23.13 -0.53
N ALA A 30 7.13 22.30 -0.38
CA ALA A 30 7.18 21.02 0.30
C ALA A 30 6.26 20.02 -0.41
N ILE A 31 6.76 18.80 -0.63
CA ILE A 31 6.06 17.70 -1.28
C ILE A 31 6.21 16.47 -0.40
N ILE A 32 5.09 15.80 -0.10
CA ILE A 32 5.07 14.53 0.64
C ILE A 32 4.55 13.48 -0.32
N ALA A 33 5.37 12.45 -0.58
CA ALA A 33 4.98 11.28 -1.36
C ALA A 33 4.79 10.11 -0.39
N ASP A 34 3.54 9.70 -0.21
CA ASP A 34 3.17 8.51 0.57
C ASP A 34 3.24 7.26 -0.32
N GLU A 35 3.35 6.08 0.31
CA GLU A 35 3.51 4.78 -0.36
C GLU A 35 4.71 4.73 -1.35
N ALA A 36 5.82 5.38 -0.99
CA ALA A 36 7.02 5.50 -1.81
C ALA A 36 7.72 4.15 -2.08
N SER A 37 7.40 3.10 -1.32
CA SER A 37 7.82 1.71 -1.58
C SER A 37 7.30 1.18 -2.93
N MET A 38 6.16 1.69 -3.39
CA MET A 38 5.57 1.34 -4.69
C MET A 38 6.08 2.21 -5.86
N LEU A 39 6.99 3.17 -5.62
CA LEU A 39 7.55 4.00 -6.69
C LEU A 39 8.58 3.23 -7.52
N ASP A 40 8.34 3.17 -8.83
CA ASP A 40 9.35 2.71 -9.78
C ASP A 40 10.38 3.81 -10.10
N LEU A 41 11.49 3.39 -10.73
CA LEU A 41 12.60 4.27 -11.08
C LEU A 41 12.19 5.45 -11.98
N PHE A 42 11.30 5.23 -12.96
CA PHE A 42 10.93 6.26 -13.93
C PHE A 42 10.04 7.33 -13.30
N LEU A 43 9.08 6.91 -12.48
CA LEU A 43 8.19 7.80 -11.77
C LEU A 43 8.94 8.57 -10.68
N ALA A 44 9.83 7.90 -9.93
CA ALA A 44 10.70 8.56 -8.96
C ALA A 44 11.63 9.59 -9.62
N TYR A 45 12.27 9.24 -10.74
CA TYR A 45 13.08 10.17 -11.51
C TYR A 45 12.28 11.40 -11.94
N SER A 46 11.07 11.18 -12.46
CA SER A 46 10.20 12.27 -12.94
C SER A 46 9.72 13.16 -11.79
N LEU A 47 9.42 12.57 -10.63
CA LEU A 47 9.06 13.30 -9.42
C LEU A 47 10.21 14.18 -8.94
N VAL A 48 11.41 13.62 -8.80
CA VAL A 48 12.60 14.36 -8.35
C VAL A 48 12.95 15.47 -9.34
N LYS A 49 12.88 15.20 -10.65
CA LYS A 49 13.13 16.20 -11.69
C LYS A 49 12.17 17.39 -11.62
N ALA A 50 10.93 17.15 -11.21
CA ALA A 50 9.88 18.16 -11.10
C ALA A 50 9.89 18.93 -9.77
N VAL A 51 10.74 18.55 -8.80
CA VAL A 51 10.85 19.26 -7.52
C VAL A 51 11.62 20.56 -7.70
N LEU A 52 11.04 21.68 -7.26
CA LEU A 52 11.69 22.97 -7.30
C LEU A 52 12.98 22.97 -6.46
N ALA A 53 14.06 23.58 -6.98
CA ALA A 53 15.30 23.71 -6.24
C ALA A 53 15.07 24.44 -4.89
N GLY A 54 15.55 23.83 -3.79
CA GLY A 54 15.33 24.33 -2.43
C GLY A 54 14.01 23.91 -1.78
N ALA A 55 13.13 23.20 -2.50
CA ALA A 55 11.93 22.61 -1.90
C ALA A 55 12.26 21.32 -1.12
N LEU A 56 11.42 21.01 -0.14
CA LEU A 56 11.50 19.77 0.65
C LEU A 56 10.73 18.65 -0.05
N LEU A 57 11.38 17.50 -0.24
CA LEU A 57 10.72 16.25 -0.64
C LEU A 57 10.80 15.25 0.51
N LEU A 58 9.65 14.86 1.06
CA LEU A 58 9.52 13.81 2.06
C LEU A 58 8.94 12.55 1.38
N LEU A 59 9.69 11.46 1.43
CA LEU A 59 9.24 10.15 0.98
C LEU A 59 8.82 9.33 2.21
N VAL A 60 7.61 8.80 2.18
CA VAL A 60 7.05 7.95 3.25
C VAL A 60 6.66 6.62 2.60
N GLY A 61 7.04 5.51 3.20
CA GLY A 61 6.71 4.18 2.69
C GLY A 61 7.19 3.08 3.62
N ASP A 62 6.75 1.86 3.35
CA ASP A 62 7.12 0.67 4.12
C ASP A 62 8.14 -0.17 3.35
N ILE A 63 9.33 -0.34 3.93
CA ILE A 63 10.41 -1.13 3.34
C ILE A 63 10.12 -2.62 3.32
N ASP A 64 9.20 -3.09 4.17
CA ASP A 64 8.83 -4.50 4.27
C ASP A 64 7.63 -4.83 3.35
N GLN A 65 7.09 -3.84 2.62
CA GLN A 65 6.07 -4.04 1.59
C GLN A 65 6.67 -4.62 0.30
N LEU A 66 5.81 -5.18 -0.55
CA LEU A 66 6.19 -5.58 -1.91
C LEU A 66 6.80 -4.39 -2.68
N PRO A 67 7.88 -4.62 -3.46
CA PRO A 67 8.49 -3.57 -4.27
C PRO A 67 7.53 -3.12 -5.38
N SER A 68 7.85 -1.97 -6.00
CA SER A 68 7.12 -1.49 -7.17
C SER A 68 7.03 -2.56 -8.27
N VAL A 69 5.93 -2.60 -9.02
CA VAL A 69 5.76 -3.47 -10.19
C VAL A 69 6.75 -3.12 -11.30
N GLY A 70 7.11 -1.83 -11.40
CA GLY A 70 8.13 -1.35 -12.33
C GLY A 70 9.55 -1.64 -11.86
N PRO A 71 10.56 -1.32 -12.69
CA PRO A 71 11.96 -1.56 -12.32
C PRO A 71 12.43 -0.60 -11.22
N GLY A 72 13.29 -1.13 -10.34
CA GLY A 72 13.98 -0.38 -9.28
C GLY A 72 13.37 -0.59 -7.89
N GLN A 73 14.17 -0.33 -6.85
CA GLN A 73 13.74 -0.37 -5.44
C GLN A 73 14.09 0.96 -4.76
N ILE A 74 13.50 2.04 -5.25
CA ILE A 74 13.98 3.41 -4.95
C ILE A 74 14.03 3.71 -3.46
N LEU A 75 12.99 3.37 -2.70
CA LEU A 75 12.98 3.63 -1.27
C LEU A 75 14.11 2.86 -0.54
N ALA A 76 14.29 1.58 -0.85
CA ALA A 76 15.33 0.75 -0.26
C ALA A 76 16.74 1.19 -0.68
N ASP A 77 16.92 1.54 -1.95
CA ASP A 77 18.19 2.03 -2.50
C ASP A 77 18.58 3.38 -1.86
N LEU A 78 17.63 4.29 -1.68
CA LEU A 78 17.87 5.57 -1.00
C LEU A 78 18.27 5.36 0.47
N ILE A 79 17.59 4.47 1.18
CA ILE A 79 17.90 4.15 2.58
C ILE A 79 19.29 3.52 2.69
N SER A 80 19.59 2.53 1.85
CA SER A 80 20.89 1.82 1.86
C SER A 80 22.06 2.71 1.44
N SER A 81 21.81 3.73 0.61
CA SER A 81 22.85 4.66 0.15
C SER A 81 23.49 5.48 1.26
N GLY A 82 22.78 5.71 2.37
CA GLY A 82 23.19 6.60 3.46
C GLY A 82 23.37 8.06 3.05
N ARG A 83 22.87 8.47 1.87
CA ARG A 83 23.03 9.83 1.33
C ARG A 83 21.90 10.78 1.70
N VAL A 84 20.75 10.24 2.11
CA VAL A 84 19.57 11.03 2.49
C VAL A 84 19.26 10.82 3.98
N PRO A 85 18.73 11.83 4.68
CA PRO A 85 18.25 11.65 6.06
C PRO A 85 17.11 10.63 6.10
N VAL A 86 17.22 9.63 6.98
CA VAL A 86 16.22 8.57 7.14
C VAL A 86 15.78 8.51 8.59
N VAL A 87 14.46 8.40 8.79
CA VAL A 87 13.85 8.12 10.10
C VAL A 87 13.02 6.85 9.96
N ARG A 88 13.36 5.83 10.75
CA ARG A 88 12.58 4.58 10.82
C ARG A 88 11.68 4.60 12.05
N LEU A 89 10.38 4.51 11.84
CA LEU A 89 9.41 4.35 12.92
C LEU A 89 9.37 2.88 13.34
N THR A 90 9.63 2.59 14.61
CA THR A 90 9.68 1.22 15.15
C THR A 90 8.53 0.89 16.09
N GLN A 91 7.75 1.89 16.51
CA GLN A 91 6.66 1.71 17.45
C GLN A 91 5.32 1.77 16.72
N VAL A 92 4.52 0.71 16.87
CA VAL A 92 3.16 0.62 16.33
C VAL A 92 2.19 1.17 17.38
N PHE A 93 1.54 2.30 17.06
CA PHE A 93 0.56 2.95 17.94
C PHE A 93 -0.90 2.70 17.56
N ARG A 94 -1.16 1.92 16.50
CA ARG A 94 -2.54 1.51 16.17
C ARG A 94 -3.14 0.78 17.38
N GLN A 95 -4.44 0.90 17.61
CA GLN A 95 -5.20 0.47 18.80
C GLN A 95 -5.08 -1.02 19.22
N ALA A 96 -4.17 -1.80 18.62
CA ALA A 96 -4.22 -3.24 18.62
C ALA A 96 -2.83 -3.88 18.78
N GLN A 97 -2.21 -3.74 19.96
CA GLN A 97 -1.17 -4.70 20.37
C GLN A 97 -1.68 -6.16 20.34
N GLN A 98 -2.99 -6.37 20.21
CA GLN A 98 -3.67 -7.66 20.07
C GLN A 98 -4.24 -7.94 18.66
N SER A 99 -4.01 -7.09 17.64
CA SER A 99 -4.48 -7.38 16.28
C SER A 99 -3.77 -8.60 15.74
N ALA A 100 -4.54 -9.59 15.29
CA ALA A 100 -4.03 -10.76 14.61
C ALA A 100 -3.45 -10.40 13.24
N ILE A 101 -3.97 -9.36 12.56
CA ILE A 101 -3.41 -8.86 11.29
C ILE A 101 -1.96 -8.40 11.49
N ILE A 102 -1.72 -7.57 12.51
CA ILE A 102 -0.37 -7.04 12.81
C ILE A 102 0.57 -8.17 13.24
N THR A 103 0.08 -9.09 14.08
CA THR A 103 0.86 -10.24 14.55
C THR A 103 1.24 -11.16 13.39
N ALA A 104 0.30 -11.45 12.49
CA ALA A 104 0.54 -12.26 11.29
C ALA A 104 1.55 -11.60 10.35
N ALA A 105 1.46 -10.28 10.13
CA ALA A 105 2.42 -9.55 9.30
C ALA A 105 3.86 -9.65 9.86
N HIS A 106 4.04 -9.50 11.17
CA HIS A 106 5.35 -9.69 11.80
C HIS A 106 5.89 -11.13 11.70
N GLN A 107 5.01 -12.14 11.78
CA GLN A 107 5.40 -13.54 11.56
C GLN A 107 5.91 -13.74 10.13
N ILE A 108 5.16 -13.26 9.13
CA ILE A 108 5.56 -13.34 7.72
C ILE A 108 6.91 -12.65 7.48
N ASN A 109 7.12 -11.44 7.98
CA ASN A 109 8.38 -10.70 7.82
C ASN A 109 9.58 -11.39 8.48
N ARG A 110 9.33 -12.27 9.47
CA ARG A 110 10.36 -13.09 10.14
C ARG A 110 10.51 -14.49 9.52
N GLY A 111 9.83 -14.78 8.42
CA GLY A 111 9.82 -16.10 7.78
C GLY A 111 9.08 -17.17 8.58
N GLN A 112 8.17 -16.77 9.48
CA GLN A 112 7.34 -17.67 10.28
C GLN A 112 5.95 -17.79 9.66
N TYR A 113 5.38 -18.99 9.69
CA TYR A 113 4.01 -19.20 9.20
C TYR A 113 3.02 -18.51 10.15
N PRO A 114 2.10 -17.66 9.64
CA PRO A 114 1.19 -16.93 10.49
C PRO A 114 0.11 -17.84 11.10
N THR A 115 -0.27 -17.59 12.35
CA THR A 115 -1.40 -18.28 12.99
C THR A 115 -2.66 -17.45 12.77
N ILE A 116 -3.52 -17.88 11.84
CA ILE A 116 -4.74 -17.16 11.46
C ILE A 116 -5.96 -18.01 11.86
N GLU A 117 -6.95 -17.39 12.50
CA GLU A 117 -8.19 -18.06 12.89
C GLU A 117 -9.00 -18.44 11.65
N PRO A 118 -9.48 -19.69 11.51
CA PRO A 118 -10.41 -20.03 10.44
C PRO A 118 -11.76 -19.31 10.63
N ILE A 119 -12.43 -18.96 9.54
CA ILE A 119 -13.77 -18.35 9.61
C ILE A 119 -14.71 -19.24 10.43
N SER A 120 -15.42 -18.62 11.37
CA SER A 120 -16.41 -19.25 12.25
C SER A 120 -17.61 -18.31 12.43
N ASP A 121 -18.69 -18.80 13.06
CA ASP A 121 -19.88 -17.99 13.34
C ASP A 121 -19.62 -16.83 14.33
N ASN A 122 -18.63 -16.99 15.22
CA ASN A 122 -18.25 -16.04 16.26
C ASN A 122 -16.73 -15.81 16.25
N PRO A 123 -16.18 -15.12 15.24
CA PRO A 123 -14.75 -14.86 15.18
C PRO A 123 -14.32 -13.94 16.32
N MET A 124 -13.17 -14.22 16.91
CA MET A 124 -12.55 -13.37 17.94
C MET A 124 -11.38 -12.55 17.41
N SER A 125 -10.83 -12.97 16.27
CA SER A 125 -9.74 -12.33 15.54
C SER A 125 -10.23 -11.33 14.50
N ASP A 126 -9.43 -10.28 14.26
CA ASP A 126 -9.58 -9.36 13.12
C ASP A 126 -8.90 -9.88 11.83
N CYS A 127 -8.21 -11.02 11.91
CA CYS A 127 -7.60 -11.71 10.77
C CYS A 127 -8.18 -13.13 10.66
N LEU A 128 -8.94 -13.37 9.60
CA LEU A 128 -9.65 -14.63 9.38
C LEU A 128 -9.17 -15.32 8.09
N TRP A 129 -9.05 -16.64 8.15
CA TRP A 129 -8.63 -17.48 7.03
C TRP A 129 -9.81 -18.29 6.50
N HIS A 130 -10.03 -18.23 5.19
CA HIS A 130 -10.85 -19.20 4.49
C HIS A 130 -9.94 -20.28 3.90
N GLY A 131 -10.21 -21.55 4.18
CA GLY A 131 -9.43 -22.69 3.65
C GLY A 131 -9.46 -22.83 2.12
N GLY A 132 -10.19 -21.96 1.45
CA GLY A 132 -10.42 -21.98 0.01
C GLY A 132 -11.40 -23.07 -0.40
N GLY A 133 -11.68 -23.14 -1.69
CA GLY A 133 -12.35 -24.26 -2.32
C GLY A 133 -11.55 -24.76 -3.51
N HIS A 134 -11.80 -25.98 -3.95
CA HIS A 134 -11.11 -26.56 -5.10
C HIS A 134 -11.51 -25.95 -6.46
N GLN A 135 -12.47 -25.03 -6.48
CA GLN A 135 -13.05 -24.42 -7.67
C GLN A 135 -13.26 -22.91 -7.43
N PRO A 136 -13.09 -22.05 -8.46
CA PRO A 136 -13.25 -20.60 -8.34
C PRO A 136 -14.62 -20.18 -7.77
N GLU A 137 -15.68 -20.91 -8.10
CA GLU A 137 -17.06 -20.63 -7.71
C GLU A 137 -17.23 -20.68 -6.19
N HIS A 138 -16.50 -21.57 -5.50
CA HIS A 138 -16.51 -21.66 -4.04
C HIS A 138 -15.94 -20.39 -3.40
N GLY A 139 -14.93 -19.76 -4.02
CA GLY A 139 -14.38 -18.50 -3.54
C GLY A 139 -15.38 -17.35 -3.63
N VAL A 140 -16.10 -17.26 -4.76
CA VAL A 140 -17.16 -16.25 -4.95
C VAL A 140 -18.27 -16.44 -3.92
N GLN A 141 -18.73 -17.68 -3.75
CA GLN A 141 -19.75 -18.01 -2.75
C GLN A 141 -19.32 -17.62 -1.33
N ALA A 142 -18.11 -18.01 -0.93
CA ALA A 142 -17.58 -17.68 0.39
C ALA A 142 -17.50 -16.16 0.64
N ILE A 143 -17.06 -15.39 -0.36
CA ILE A 143 -17.03 -13.92 -0.27
C ILE A 143 -18.45 -13.36 -0.11
N CYS A 144 -19.42 -13.84 -0.89
CA CYS A 144 -20.82 -13.42 -0.78
C CYS A 144 -21.41 -13.71 0.61
N GLU A 145 -21.17 -14.90 1.15
CA GLU A 145 -21.62 -15.31 2.49
C GLU A 145 -20.97 -14.45 3.58
N LEU A 146 -19.66 -14.23 3.51
CA LEU A 146 -18.94 -13.37 4.46
C LEU A 146 -19.50 -11.94 4.50
N ILE A 147 -19.72 -11.35 3.33
CA ILE A 147 -20.20 -9.97 3.21
C ILE A 147 -21.66 -9.85 3.64
N THR A 148 -22.49 -10.83 3.30
CA THR A 148 -23.94 -10.77 3.55
C THR A 148 -24.28 -11.12 5.00
N ASP A 149 -23.54 -12.06 5.60
CA ASP A 149 -23.85 -12.60 6.92
C ASP A 149 -22.88 -12.09 7.99
N LEU A 150 -21.60 -12.47 7.90
CA LEU A 150 -20.63 -12.20 8.96
C LEU A 150 -20.40 -10.70 9.17
N ILE A 151 -20.08 -9.97 8.10
CA ILE A 151 -19.83 -8.52 8.14
C ILE A 151 -21.04 -7.76 8.70
N ARG A 152 -22.27 -8.14 8.30
CA ARG A 152 -23.48 -7.52 8.82
C ARG A 152 -23.68 -7.80 10.31
N ARG A 153 -23.43 -9.04 10.75
CA ARG A 153 -23.49 -9.41 12.19
C ARG A 153 -22.48 -8.62 13.02
N LEU A 154 -21.31 -8.30 12.45
CA LEU A 154 -20.30 -7.43 13.07
C LEU A 154 -20.69 -5.94 13.08
N GLY A 155 -21.82 -5.55 12.48
CA GLY A 155 -22.35 -4.19 12.51
C GLY A 155 -21.86 -3.28 11.38
N PHE A 156 -21.14 -3.81 10.40
CA PHE A 156 -20.67 -3.06 9.23
C PHE A 156 -21.71 -3.07 8.12
N ASN A 157 -21.82 -1.97 7.37
CA ASN A 157 -22.61 -1.90 6.16
C ASN A 157 -21.80 -2.42 4.96
N PRO A 158 -22.21 -3.53 4.32
CA PRO A 158 -21.51 -4.11 3.18
C PRO A 158 -21.25 -3.16 2.00
N ALA A 159 -22.12 -2.17 1.80
CA ALA A 159 -22.05 -1.29 0.64
C ALA A 159 -21.12 -0.08 0.85
N THR A 160 -20.89 0.33 2.10
CA THR A 160 -20.14 1.56 2.42
C THR A 160 -18.87 1.31 3.21
N ASP A 161 -18.85 0.24 4.01
CA ASP A 161 -17.78 0.01 5.00
C ASP A 161 -16.85 -1.13 4.57
N VAL A 162 -17.19 -1.87 3.51
CA VAL A 162 -16.44 -3.03 3.04
C VAL A 162 -15.91 -2.84 1.63
N GLN A 163 -14.66 -3.23 1.46
CA GLN A 163 -14.00 -3.31 0.16
C GLN A 163 -13.46 -4.71 -0.06
N VAL A 164 -13.78 -5.30 -1.21
CA VAL A 164 -13.20 -6.58 -1.65
C VAL A 164 -12.04 -6.29 -2.58
N LEU A 165 -10.86 -6.80 -2.24
CA LEU A 165 -9.66 -6.71 -3.05
C LEU A 165 -9.36 -8.08 -3.64
N CYS A 166 -9.21 -8.15 -4.96
CA CYS A 166 -8.84 -9.37 -5.68
C CYS A 166 -7.60 -9.07 -6.53
N PRO A 167 -6.57 -9.94 -6.53
CA PRO A 167 -5.43 -9.76 -7.42
C PRO A 167 -5.92 -9.81 -8.87
N MET A 168 -5.70 -8.73 -9.61
CA MET A 168 -5.94 -8.74 -11.05
C MET A 168 -4.77 -9.42 -11.74
N SER A 169 -5.02 -10.53 -12.42
CA SER A 169 -4.08 -11.06 -13.43
C SER A 169 -3.99 -10.04 -14.56
N ARG A 170 -2.80 -9.48 -14.78
CA ARG A 170 -2.47 -8.75 -16.01
C ARG A 170 -1.81 -9.67 -17.01
#